data_AF-C7M390-F1
#
_entry.id   AF-C7M390-F1
#
_cell.length_a   1.000
_cell.length_b   1.000
_cell.length_c   1.000
_cell.angle_alpha   90.00
_cell.angle_beta   90.00
_cell.angle_gamma   90.00
#
_symmetry.space_group_name_H-M   'P 1'
#
loop_
_entity.id
_entity.type
_entity.pdbx_description
1 polymer ?
#
loop_
_entity_poly.entity_id
_entity_poly.type
_entity_poly.pdbx_seq_one_letter_code
_entity_poly.pdbx_strand_id
1 'polypeptide(L)'
;MSERRGPIDPRALRAPGAMPFWAILAATTLAQLVALLVAARAFGAALSDAVVAHRLGASATAGVVLGAALVVRVVLRRLGQVAAREAGERAASAAEPALLAAARGTNPDPSRLAYLASEGLDRLATAVASVAPPVAETVAQIPTLVVATWLASPILGIELAGGLVAMPILAALIGIATDRRARDQLDATIELEHRYLDLLGGAGTLAAFGRADEQADAVDAAAASLEHRTMRVLEIAFLSGVSLDILSAIVVALVAVSIGIRLNDASMALATGATVLFWTPEVFAPLRAASLQFHTTADGRAAAEAIDALAAPPESPVPRTSQAPATRLLRAAPSHDEALLELRSVTTVEIELDPPVTLSLAPGDHLCVVGRSGIGKSTLLMALVGRGATLRGTLVLDHEIHRALPAERTVWVPARPAMVPGTIADNLQLVAGHDRLEVALDLLAELGAIELVQRRDDLVAPGGANLSAGQRQRVALARALALGRDVVVLDEPTSHLDVGTEERFLELLTREAKGSIVISASHRELVVRRATCVLELSDASIGTRATPSPTTEPTT
;
A
#
# COMPACT_ATOMS: atom_id res chain seq x y z
N MET A 1 -8.38 -22.31 1.35
CA MET A 1 -7.17 -23.06 1.77
C MET A 1 -5.98 -22.18 1.44
N SER A 2 -5.38 -21.51 2.44
CA SER A 2 -4.25 -20.61 2.18
C SER A 2 -3.03 -21.44 1.77
N GLU A 3 -2.58 -21.29 0.52
CA GLU A 3 -1.24 -21.74 0.14
C GLU A 3 -0.26 -21.16 1.15
N ARG A 4 0.42 -22.04 1.89
CA ARG A 4 1.49 -21.62 2.78
C ARG A 4 2.63 -21.10 1.90
N ARG A 5 2.58 -19.80 1.58
CA ARG A 5 3.68 -19.10 0.89
C ARG A 5 4.95 -19.31 1.71
N GLY A 6 6.02 -19.75 1.04
CA GLY A 6 7.34 -19.90 1.66
C GLY A 6 7.90 -18.58 2.19
N PRO A 7 9.08 -18.60 2.84
CA PRO A 7 9.68 -17.42 3.46
C PRO A 7 10.08 -16.33 2.45
N ILE A 8 10.19 -16.66 1.16
CA ILE A 8 10.39 -15.71 0.07
C ILE A 8 9.23 -15.90 -0.92
N ASP A 9 8.51 -14.83 -1.23
CA ASP A 9 7.48 -14.86 -2.27
C ASP A 9 8.14 -15.11 -3.64
N PRO A 10 7.73 -16.12 -4.42
CA PRO A 10 8.29 -16.40 -5.74
C PRO A 10 8.19 -15.22 -6.72
N ARG A 11 7.31 -14.24 -6.48
CA ARG A 11 7.26 -12.99 -7.25
C ARG A 11 8.45 -12.08 -6.99
N ALA A 12 8.93 -12.00 -5.75
CA ALA A 12 10.13 -11.21 -5.39
C ALA A 12 11.40 -11.75 -6.08
N LEU A 13 11.48 -13.07 -6.29
CA LEU A 13 12.57 -13.70 -7.05
C LEU A 13 12.54 -13.36 -8.55
N ARG A 14 11.35 -13.02 -9.08
CA ARG A 14 11.13 -12.69 -10.49
C ARG A 14 11.04 -11.19 -10.75
N ALA A 15 11.34 -10.36 -9.75
CA ALA A 15 11.32 -8.92 -9.90
C ALA A 15 12.26 -8.48 -11.03
N PRO A 16 11.83 -7.55 -11.93
CA PRO A 16 12.65 -7.08 -13.03
C PRO A 16 13.99 -6.56 -12.53
N GLY A 17 15.10 -7.04 -13.11
CA GLY A 17 16.45 -6.60 -12.74
C GLY A 17 17.01 -7.18 -11.44
N ALA A 18 16.26 -8.00 -10.67
CA ALA A 18 16.76 -8.62 -9.45
C ALA A 18 17.66 -9.86 -9.70
N MET A 19 17.49 -10.53 -10.84
CA MET A 19 18.26 -11.71 -11.25
C MET A 19 19.80 -11.60 -11.13
N PRO A 20 20.47 -10.53 -11.60
CA PRO A 20 21.92 -10.40 -11.43
C PRO A 20 22.34 -10.38 -9.96
N PHE A 21 21.53 -9.80 -9.08
CA PHE A 21 21.83 -9.73 -7.65
C PHE A 21 21.59 -11.06 -6.95
N TRP A 22 20.57 -11.82 -7.37
CA TRP A 22 20.41 -13.22 -6.96
C TRP A 22 21.59 -14.09 -7.39
N ALA A 23 22.12 -13.88 -8.60
CA ALA A 23 23.31 -14.58 -9.09
C ALA A 23 24.57 -14.21 -8.30
N ILE A 24 24.76 -12.92 -7.96
CA ILE A 24 25.87 -12.47 -7.10
C ILE A 24 25.74 -13.07 -5.70
N LEU A 25 24.53 -13.11 -5.12
CA LEU A 25 24.30 -13.75 -3.84
C LEU A 25 24.66 -15.23 -3.89
N ALA A 26 24.21 -15.97 -4.90
CA ALA A 26 24.53 -17.38 -5.06
C ALA A 26 26.03 -17.64 -5.28
N ALA A 27 26.69 -16.80 -6.08
CA ALA A 27 28.13 -16.91 -6.32
C ALA A 27 28.94 -16.61 -5.04
N THR A 28 28.55 -15.59 -4.29
CA THR A 28 29.22 -15.22 -3.03
C THR A 28 28.99 -16.28 -1.96
N THR A 29 27.80 -16.89 -1.84
CA THR A 29 27.56 -17.98 -0.87
C THR A 29 28.34 -19.24 -1.19
N LEU A 30 28.44 -19.63 -2.46
CA LEU A 30 29.29 -20.75 -2.88
C LEU A 30 30.77 -20.48 -2.58
N ALA A 31 31.26 -19.27 -2.88
CA ALA A 31 32.64 -18.90 -2.59
C ALA A 31 32.93 -18.84 -1.08
N GLN A 32 31.97 -18.39 -0.26
CA GLN A 32 32.08 -18.43 1.20
C GLN A 32 32.15 -19.86 1.75
N LEU A 33 31.38 -20.78 1.18
CA LEU A 33 31.41 -22.19 1.56
C LEU A 33 32.79 -22.80 1.30
N VAL A 34 33.38 -22.51 0.13
CA VAL A 34 34.76 -22.93 -0.18
C VAL A 34 35.75 -22.31 0.81
N ALA A 35 35.65 -21.01 1.08
CA ALA A 35 36.52 -20.34 2.04
C ALA A 35 36.39 -20.92 3.46
N LEU A 36 35.17 -21.30 3.88
CA LEU A 36 34.92 -21.98 5.16
C LEU A 36 35.60 -23.35 5.21
N LEU A 37 35.47 -24.17 4.16
CA LEU A 37 36.11 -25.48 4.09
C LEU A 37 37.64 -25.37 4.12
N VAL A 38 38.21 -24.39 3.40
CA VAL A 38 39.65 -24.10 3.40
C VAL A 38 40.11 -23.64 4.78
N ALA A 39 39.37 -22.72 5.42
CA ALA A 39 39.67 -22.25 6.77
C ALA A 39 39.65 -23.39 7.80
N ALA A 40 38.61 -24.23 7.78
CA ALA A 40 38.48 -25.37 8.69
C ALA A 40 39.63 -26.37 8.51
N ARG A 41 39.98 -26.70 7.26
CA ARG A 41 41.07 -27.62 6.93
C ARG A 41 42.43 -27.05 7.36
N ALA A 42 42.67 -25.76 7.11
CA ALA A 42 43.89 -25.07 7.49
C ALA A 42 44.03 -24.99 9.02
N PHE A 43 42.94 -24.72 9.74
CA PHE A 43 42.89 -24.75 11.19
C PHE A 43 43.25 -26.14 11.75
N GLY A 44 42.63 -27.19 11.23
CA GLY A 44 42.91 -28.56 11.67
C GLY A 44 44.36 -28.98 11.39
N ALA A 45 44.91 -28.63 10.23
CA ALA A 45 46.30 -28.89 9.88
C ALA A 45 47.27 -28.10 10.78
N ALA A 46 47.04 -26.80 10.97
CA ALA A 46 47.86 -25.95 11.84
C ALA A 46 47.90 -26.49 13.28
N LEU A 47 46.75 -26.89 13.82
CA LEU A 47 46.65 -27.42 15.17
C LEU A 47 47.37 -28.77 15.28
N SER A 48 47.21 -29.66 14.30
CA SER A 48 47.89 -30.95 14.28
C SER A 48 49.41 -30.81 14.18
N ASP A 49 49.91 -29.93 13.31
CA ASP A 49 51.35 -29.73 13.11
C ASP A 49 52.01 -29.05 14.32
N ALA A 50 51.29 -28.15 15.00
CA ALA A 50 51.78 -27.50 16.21
C ALA A 50 51.80 -28.45 17.42
N VAL A 51 50.72 -29.21 17.64
CA VAL A 51 50.54 -30.04 18.84
C VAL A 51 51.23 -31.40 18.72
N VAL A 52 51.14 -32.06 17.56
CA VAL A 52 51.64 -33.44 17.37
C VAL A 52 53.04 -33.45 16.77
N ALA A 53 53.30 -32.63 15.75
CA ALA A 53 54.57 -32.67 15.01
C ALA A 53 55.62 -31.66 15.52
N HIS A 54 55.24 -30.73 16.41
CA HIS A 54 56.07 -29.60 16.87
C HIS A 54 56.71 -28.80 15.71
N ARG A 55 56.05 -28.74 14.54
CA ARG A 55 56.57 -28.09 13.32
C ARG A 55 56.03 -26.67 13.18
N LEU A 56 56.70 -25.72 13.84
CA LEU A 56 56.29 -24.31 13.86
C LEU A 56 56.21 -23.64 12.46
N GLY A 57 57.07 -24.05 11.52
CA GLY A 57 57.07 -23.51 10.15
C GLY A 57 55.85 -23.90 9.31
N ALA A 58 55.41 -25.16 9.39
CA ALA A 58 54.21 -25.63 8.69
C ALA A 58 52.94 -25.01 9.29
N SER A 59 52.89 -24.84 10.62
CA SER A 59 51.80 -24.13 11.29
C SER A 59 51.69 -22.66 10.88
N ALA A 60 52.80 -22.00 10.53
CA ALA A 60 52.78 -20.61 10.07
C ALA A 60 52.10 -20.49 8.69
N THR A 61 52.42 -21.38 7.73
CA THR A 61 51.76 -21.39 6.42
C THR A 61 50.27 -21.67 6.51
N ALA A 62 49.87 -22.64 7.33
CA ALA A 62 48.47 -22.95 7.57
C ALA A 62 47.73 -21.79 8.27
N GLY A 63 48.41 -21.07 9.18
CA GLY A 63 47.89 -19.85 9.81
C GLY A 63 47.65 -18.71 8.80
N VAL A 64 48.55 -18.51 7.84
CA VAL A 64 48.36 -17.51 6.76
C VAL A 64 47.17 -17.87 5.88
N VAL A 65 47.03 -19.15 5.49
CA VAL A 65 45.88 -19.63 4.70
C VAL A 65 44.58 -19.44 5.46
N LEU A 66 44.55 -19.77 6.77
CA LEU A 66 43.39 -19.53 7.63
C LEU A 66 43.02 -18.04 7.67
N GLY A 67 44.00 -17.15 7.91
CA GLY A 67 43.78 -15.71 7.95
C GLY A 67 43.24 -15.16 6.63
N ALA A 68 43.82 -15.57 5.51
CA ALA A 68 43.36 -15.17 4.17
C ALA A 68 41.93 -15.67 3.89
N ALA A 69 41.62 -16.93 4.22
CA ALA A 69 40.28 -17.49 4.03
C ALA A 69 39.21 -16.76 4.86
N LEU A 70 39.53 -16.37 6.11
CA LEU A 70 38.63 -15.59 6.96
C LEU A 70 38.39 -14.18 6.40
N VAL A 71 39.43 -13.49 5.92
CA VAL A 71 39.29 -12.17 5.28
C VAL A 71 38.42 -12.25 4.03
N VAL A 72 38.70 -13.23 3.16
CA VAL A 72 37.89 -13.48 1.95
C VAL A 72 36.43 -13.73 2.33
N ARG A 73 36.18 -14.53 3.38
CA ARG A 73 34.82 -14.81 3.84
C ARG A 73 34.09 -13.55 4.32
N VAL A 74 34.75 -12.66 5.06
CA VAL A 74 34.17 -11.38 5.50
C VAL A 74 33.82 -10.50 4.31
N VAL A 75 34.72 -10.38 3.33
CA VAL A 75 34.49 -9.58 2.11
C VAL A 75 33.32 -10.14 1.31
N LEU A 76 33.31 -11.44 1.04
CA LEU A 76 32.22 -12.10 0.31
C LEU A 76 30.88 -11.96 1.05
N ARG A 77 30.88 -11.99 2.38
CA ARG A 77 29.66 -11.77 3.18
C ARG A 77 29.11 -10.37 3.05
N ARG A 78 29.98 -9.36 3.02
CA ARG A 78 29.55 -7.99 2.75
C ARG A 78 29.01 -7.83 1.33
N LEU A 79 29.65 -8.43 0.33
CA LEU A 79 29.18 -8.39 -1.05
C LEU A 79 27.81 -9.08 -1.22
N GLY A 80 27.63 -10.25 -0.61
CA GLY A 80 26.34 -10.96 -0.61
C GLY A 80 25.23 -10.16 0.08
N GLN A 81 25.54 -9.48 1.20
CA GLN A 81 24.58 -8.59 1.88
C GLN A 81 24.18 -7.39 1.03
N VAL A 82 25.13 -6.77 0.32
CA VAL A 82 24.83 -5.66 -0.61
C VAL A 82 23.96 -6.15 -1.75
N ALA A 83 24.27 -7.31 -2.34
CA ALA A 83 23.45 -7.90 -3.39
C ALA A 83 22.02 -8.22 -2.93
N ALA A 84 21.85 -8.77 -1.71
CA ALA A 84 20.53 -9.07 -1.16
C ALA A 84 19.69 -7.79 -0.92
N ARG A 85 20.30 -6.70 -0.46
CA ARG A 85 19.61 -5.40 -0.31
C ARG A 85 19.11 -4.88 -1.65
N GLU A 86 19.99 -4.87 -2.64
CA GLU A 86 19.71 -4.38 -3.98
C GLU A 86 18.68 -5.26 -4.74
N ALA A 87 18.58 -6.55 -4.40
CA ALA A 87 17.50 -7.42 -4.83
C ALA A 87 16.17 -7.09 -4.12
N GLY A 88 16.22 -6.79 -2.82
CA GLY A 88 15.07 -6.37 -2.02
C GLY A 88 14.44 -5.06 -2.52
N GLU A 89 15.25 -4.05 -2.79
CA GLU A 89 14.81 -2.77 -3.37
C GLU A 89 14.07 -2.97 -4.70
N ARG A 90 14.60 -3.82 -5.60
CA ARG A 90 13.91 -4.13 -6.86
C ARG A 90 12.61 -4.90 -6.67
N ALA A 91 12.53 -5.74 -5.65
CA ALA A 91 11.27 -6.40 -5.32
C ALA A 91 10.21 -5.39 -4.82
N ALA A 92 10.62 -4.39 -4.04
CA ALA A 92 9.74 -3.29 -3.62
C ALA A 92 9.31 -2.41 -4.80
N SER A 93 10.25 -1.97 -5.65
CA SER A 93 9.90 -1.19 -6.85
C SER A 93 9.00 -1.95 -7.83
N ALA A 94 9.09 -3.28 -7.87
CA ALA A 94 8.17 -4.10 -8.67
C ALA A 94 6.72 -4.08 -8.14
N ALA A 95 6.50 -3.68 -6.88
CA ALA A 95 5.19 -3.55 -6.26
C ALA A 95 4.57 -2.14 -6.41
N GLU A 96 5.36 -1.11 -6.74
CA GLU A 96 4.88 0.26 -6.97
C GLU A 96 3.75 0.37 -8.02
N PRO A 97 3.79 -0.34 -9.17
CA PRO A 97 2.71 -0.27 -10.15
C PRO A 97 1.36 -0.72 -9.60
N ALA A 98 1.34 -1.67 -8.65
CA ALA A 98 0.11 -2.13 -8.01
C ALA A 98 -0.47 -1.04 -7.09
N LEU A 99 0.39 -0.34 -6.33
CA LEU A 99 -0.01 0.81 -5.51
C LEU A 99 -0.55 1.95 -6.37
N LEU A 100 0.11 2.27 -7.49
CA LEU A 100 -0.35 3.29 -8.43
C LEU A 100 -1.67 2.92 -9.11
N ALA A 101 -1.86 1.64 -9.45
CA ALA A 101 -3.12 1.15 -10.00
C ALA A 101 -4.25 1.26 -8.96
N ALA A 102 -3.97 0.87 -7.70
CA ALA A 102 -4.92 0.99 -6.61
C ALA A 102 -5.30 2.45 -6.31
N ALA A 103 -4.33 3.37 -6.35
CA ALA A 103 -4.56 4.80 -6.20
C ALA A 103 -5.44 5.40 -7.30
N ARG A 104 -5.46 4.79 -8.50
CA ARG A 104 -6.35 5.16 -9.61
C ARG A 104 -7.72 4.46 -9.57
N GLY A 105 -7.94 3.56 -8.61
CA GLY A 105 -9.18 2.82 -8.43
C GLY A 105 -10.36 3.70 -8.01
N THR A 106 -11.54 3.09 -7.89
CA THR A 106 -12.80 3.79 -7.63
C THR A 106 -12.88 4.38 -6.23
N ASN A 107 -12.31 3.73 -5.20
CA ASN A 107 -12.32 4.25 -3.83
C ASN A 107 -11.03 3.90 -3.06
N PRO A 108 -9.90 4.58 -3.34
CA PRO A 108 -8.65 4.34 -2.64
C PRO A 108 -8.75 4.81 -1.18
N ASP A 109 -8.33 3.97 -0.23
CA ASP A 109 -8.07 4.41 1.15
C ASP A 109 -6.73 5.19 1.18
N PRO A 110 -6.75 6.53 1.33
CA PRO A 110 -5.55 7.34 1.18
C PRO A 110 -4.48 7.02 2.23
N SER A 111 -4.91 6.69 3.45
CA SER A 111 -4.01 6.39 4.57
C SER A 111 -3.27 5.07 4.34
N ARG A 112 -4.00 4.03 3.94
CA ARG A 112 -3.45 2.70 3.67
C ARG A 112 -2.50 2.75 2.49
N LEU A 113 -2.84 3.51 1.44
CA LEU A 113 -1.94 3.72 0.30
C LEU A 113 -0.71 4.53 0.68
N ALA A 114 -0.85 5.58 1.49
CA ALA A 114 0.27 6.37 1.96
C ALA A 114 1.23 5.51 2.79
N TYR A 115 0.71 4.77 3.78
CA TYR A 115 1.48 3.85 4.61
C TYR A 115 2.17 2.76 3.78
N LEU A 116 1.45 2.12 2.86
CA LEU A 116 2.04 1.06 2.03
C LEU A 116 3.09 1.60 1.07
N ALA A 117 2.92 2.81 0.54
CA ALA A 117 3.89 3.45 -0.35
C ALA A 117 5.13 4.00 0.37
N SER A 118 5.02 4.38 1.65
CA SER A 118 6.15 4.84 2.45
C SER A 118 6.82 3.66 3.19
N GLU A 119 6.15 3.15 4.21
CA GLU A 119 6.67 2.17 5.17
C GLU A 119 6.51 0.73 4.66
N GLY A 120 5.41 0.42 3.96
CA GLY A 120 5.12 -0.92 3.48
C GLY A 120 6.15 -1.44 2.47
N LEU A 121 6.57 -0.61 1.52
CA LEU A 121 7.61 -0.94 0.55
C LEU A 121 8.99 -1.15 1.21
N ASP A 122 9.35 -0.32 2.20
CA ASP A 122 10.62 -0.47 2.93
C ASP A 122 10.64 -1.75 3.77
N ARG A 123 9.53 -2.09 4.44
CA ARG A 123 9.37 -3.37 5.15
C ARG A 123 9.47 -4.56 4.22
N LEU A 124 8.90 -4.47 3.02
CA LEU A 124 9.01 -5.50 1.99
C LEU A 124 10.47 -5.68 1.52
N ALA A 125 11.16 -4.58 1.18
CA ALA A 125 12.56 -4.60 0.76
C ALA A 125 13.45 -5.20 1.85
N THR A 126 13.30 -4.73 3.09
CA THR A 126 14.06 -5.19 4.25
C THR A 126 13.80 -6.66 4.57
N ALA A 127 12.56 -7.14 4.42
CA ALA A 127 12.23 -8.56 4.60
C ALA A 127 12.92 -9.45 3.57
N VAL A 128 12.88 -9.08 2.28
CA VAL A 128 13.58 -9.83 1.23
C VAL A 128 15.09 -9.82 1.48
N ALA A 129 15.67 -8.66 1.78
CA ALA A 129 17.11 -8.50 1.97
C ALA A 129 17.66 -9.24 3.20
N SER A 130 16.85 -9.35 4.26
CA SER A 130 17.24 -10.05 5.48
C SER A 130 17.20 -11.57 5.29
N VAL A 131 16.11 -12.11 4.71
CA VAL A 131 15.86 -13.56 4.57
C VAL A 131 16.74 -14.23 3.51
N ALA A 132 17.06 -13.49 2.46
CA ALA A 132 17.76 -14.02 1.31
C ALA A 132 19.11 -14.69 1.64
N PRO A 133 20.05 -14.02 2.32
CA PRO A 133 21.35 -14.63 2.64
C PRO A 133 21.25 -15.89 3.51
N PRO A 134 20.52 -15.90 4.65
CA PRO A 134 20.38 -17.10 5.48
C PRO A 134 19.75 -18.29 4.74
N VAL A 135 18.79 -18.04 3.84
CA VAL A 135 18.19 -19.11 3.02
C VAL A 135 19.22 -19.67 2.03
N ALA A 136 19.96 -18.80 1.32
CA ALA A 136 21.00 -19.23 0.39
C ALA A 136 22.13 -20.00 1.11
N GLU A 137 22.55 -19.53 2.28
CA GLU A 137 23.51 -20.21 3.15
C GLU A 137 22.96 -21.57 3.62
N THR A 138 21.70 -21.64 4.07
CA THR A 138 21.06 -22.90 4.51
C THR A 138 21.07 -23.95 3.40
N VAL A 139 20.70 -23.57 2.17
CA VAL A 139 20.62 -24.49 1.02
C VAL A 139 22.00 -24.98 0.58
N ALA A 140 23.01 -24.12 0.55
CA ALA A 140 24.34 -24.48 0.08
C ALA A 140 25.22 -25.14 1.17
N GLN A 141 25.21 -24.57 2.37
CA GLN A 141 26.17 -24.89 3.43
C GLN A 141 25.78 -26.15 4.20
N ILE A 142 24.51 -26.28 4.61
CA ILE A 142 24.09 -27.37 5.51
C ILE A 142 24.31 -28.76 4.89
N PRO A 143 23.83 -29.06 3.65
CA PRO A 143 24.05 -30.38 3.05
C PRO A 143 25.54 -30.69 2.89
N THR A 144 26.32 -29.69 2.47
CA THR A 144 27.77 -29.84 2.23
C THR A 144 28.51 -30.19 3.52
N LEU A 145 28.25 -29.45 4.61
CA LEU A 145 28.94 -29.68 5.89
C LEU A 145 28.47 -30.96 6.59
N VAL A 146 27.19 -31.32 6.49
CA VAL A 146 26.66 -32.58 7.02
C VAL A 146 27.28 -33.76 6.29
N VAL A 147 27.33 -33.74 4.96
CA VAL A 147 27.98 -34.79 4.16
C VAL A 147 29.49 -34.85 4.45
N ALA A 148 30.18 -33.71 4.50
CA ALA A 148 31.60 -33.67 4.83
C ALA A 148 31.89 -34.26 6.23
N THR A 149 31.01 -33.99 7.21
CA THR A 149 31.13 -34.56 8.55
C THR A 149 30.82 -36.06 8.57
N TRP A 150 29.80 -36.50 7.83
CA TRP A 150 29.45 -37.91 7.69
C TRP A 150 30.60 -38.73 7.09
N LEU A 151 31.27 -38.18 6.07
CA LEU A 151 32.44 -38.79 5.45
C LEU A 151 33.64 -38.87 6.41
N ALA A 152 33.77 -37.91 7.33
CA ALA A 152 34.80 -37.96 8.38
C ALA A 152 34.46 -38.96 9.49
N SER A 153 33.19 -39.01 9.92
CA SER A 153 32.66 -40.00 10.86
C SER A 153 31.13 -40.04 10.79
N PRO A 154 30.51 -41.20 10.52
CA PRO A 154 29.05 -41.31 10.47
C PRO A 154 28.35 -40.90 11.77
N ILE A 155 28.98 -41.15 12.92
CA ILE A 155 28.39 -40.85 14.23
C ILE A 155 28.32 -39.33 14.47
N LEU A 156 29.38 -38.58 14.13
CA LEU A 156 29.35 -37.12 14.18
C LEU A 156 28.32 -36.54 13.20
N GLY A 157 28.16 -37.18 12.04
CA GLY A 157 27.12 -36.84 11.07
C GLY A 157 25.70 -37.01 11.64
N ILE A 158 25.45 -38.09 12.40
CA ILE A 158 24.18 -38.34 13.08
C ILE A 158 23.92 -37.31 14.19
N GLU A 159 24.93 -37.00 15.00
CA GLU A 159 24.83 -35.97 16.07
C GLU A 159 24.43 -34.60 15.48
N LEU A 160 25.08 -34.19 14.38
CA LEU A 160 24.73 -32.97 13.65
C LEU A 160 23.33 -33.03 13.04
N ALA A 161 22.97 -34.12 12.38
CA ALA A 161 21.67 -34.30 11.76
C ALA A 161 20.54 -34.25 12.81
N GLY A 162 20.75 -34.83 13.99
CA GLY A 162 19.82 -34.76 15.11
C GLY A 162 19.58 -33.32 15.57
N GLY A 163 20.65 -32.55 15.75
CA GLY A 163 20.56 -31.12 16.06
C GLY A 163 19.83 -30.32 14.97
N LEU A 164 20.10 -30.65 13.71
CA LEU A 164 19.49 -30.00 12.55
C LEU A 164 17.98 -30.28 12.45
N VAL A 165 17.53 -31.47 12.84
CA VAL A 165 16.09 -31.80 12.89
C VAL A 165 15.41 -31.12 14.08
N ALA A 166 16.07 -31.04 15.22
CA ALA A 166 15.51 -30.43 16.43
C ALA A 166 15.29 -28.92 16.30
N MET A 167 16.20 -28.20 15.62
CA MET A 167 16.13 -26.74 15.49
C MET A 167 14.84 -26.22 14.83
N PRO A 168 14.46 -26.66 13.61
CA PRO A 168 13.24 -26.22 12.95
C PRO A 168 11.98 -26.60 13.72
N ILE A 169 11.97 -27.73 14.42
CA ILE A 169 10.83 -28.14 15.26
C ILE A 169 10.64 -27.15 16.40
N LEU A 170 11.72 -26.79 17.10
CA LEU A 170 11.69 -25.81 18.18
C LEU A 170 11.29 -24.42 17.68
N ALA A 171 11.84 -24.01 16.53
CA ALA A 171 11.49 -22.76 15.88
C ALA A 171 10.02 -22.72 15.42
N ALA A 172 9.48 -23.82 14.90
CA ALA A 172 8.07 -23.91 14.48
C ALA A 172 7.11 -23.90 15.66
N LEU A 173 7.45 -24.60 16.75
CA LEU A 173 6.64 -24.65 17.96
C LEU A 173 6.49 -23.26 18.60
N ILE A 174 7.51 -22.42 18.50
CA ILE A 174 7.49 -21.04 18.99
C ILE A 174 6.91 -20.08 17.93
N GLY A 175 7.22 -20.27 16.65
CA GLY A 175 6.83 -19.38 15.54
C GLY A 175 5.35 -19.44 15.13
N ILE A 176 4.66 -20.58 15.30
CA ILE A 176 3.21 -20.68 15.01
C ILE A 176 2.39 -19.73 15.91
N ALA A 177 2.93 -19.30 17.05
CA ALA A 177 2.29 -18.30 17.90
C ALA A 177 2.42 -16.86 17.36
N THR A 178 3.36 -16.57 16.46
CA THR A 178 3.76 -15.20 16.09
C THR A 178 2.97 -14.65 14.89
N ASP A 179 2.57 -15.50 13.94
CA ASP A 179 1.98 -15.06 12.66
C ASP A 179 0.65 -14.30 12.82
N ARG A 180 -0.24 -14.78 13.70
CA ARG A 180 -1.49 -14.06 14.02
C ARG A 180 -1.23 -12.73 14.72
N ARG A 181 -0.21 -12.67 15.57
CA ARG A 181 0.12 -11.49 16.39
C ARG A 181 0.80 -10.40 15.56
N ALA A 182 1.58 -10.77 14.54
CA ALA A 182 2.16 -9.81 13.59
C ALA A 182 1.07 -9.09 12.77
N ARG A 183 0.04 -9.81 12.33
CA ARG A 183 -1.14 -9.20 11.67
C ARG A 183 -1.88 -8.24 12.60
N ASP A 184 -2.16 -8.68 13.83
CA ASP A 184 -2.82 -7.84 14.84
C ASP A 184 -2.01 -6.56 15.19
N GLN A 185 -0.68 -6.60 15.03
CA GLN A 185 0.21 -5.46 15.22
C GLN A 185 0.19 -4.50 14.01
N LEU A 186 0.17 -5.03 12.79
CA LEU A 186 0.04 -4.21 11.58
C LEU A 186 -1.29 -3.46 11.57
N ASP A 187 -2.40 -4.15 11.85
CA ASP A 187 -3.73 -3.55 11.92
C ASP A 187 -3.80 -2.45 12.99
N ALA A 188 -3.18 -2.67 14.16
CA ALA A 188 -3.09 -1.66 15.21
C ALA A 188 -2.25 -0.44 14.80
N THR A 189 -1.21 -0.64 13.99
CA THR A 189 -0.36 0.45 13.49
C THR A 189 -1.13 1.32 12.49
N ILE A 190 -1.83 0.69 11.54
CA ILE A 190 -2.67 1.39 10.56
C ILE A 190 -3.76 2.19 11.28
N GLU A 191 -4.44 1.57 12.26
CA GLU A 191 -5.49 2.23 13.04
C GLU A 191 -4.97 3.45 13.83
N LEU A 192 -3.75 3.37 14.37
CA LEU A 192 -3.11 4.49 15.06
C LEU A 192 -2.81 5.63 14.09
N GLU A 193 -2.29 5.31 12.91
CA GLU A 193 -1.97 6.30 11.87
C GLU A 193 -3.23 6.99 11.35
N HIS A 194 -4.31 6.24 11.12
CA HIS A 194 -5.64 6.77 10.82
C HIS A 194 -6.09 7.78 11.87
N ARG A 195 -6.06 7.40 13.15
CA ARG A 195 -6.43 8.31 14.25
C ARG A 195 -5.53 9.53 14.32
N TYR A 196 -4.23 9.37 14.11
CA TYR A 196 -3.29 10.48 14.17
C TYR A 196 -3.57 11.49 13.04
N LEU A 197 -3.81 11.01 11.82
CA LEU A 197 -4.18 11.85 10.67
C LEU A 197 -5.53 12.55 10.88
N ASP A 198 -6.53 11.85 11.45
CA ASP A 198 -7.83 12.44 11.80
C ASP A 198 -7.69 13.54 12.86
N LEU A 199 -6.84 13.33 13.87
CA LEU A 199 -6.56 14.34 14.90
C LEU A 199 -5.82 15.55 14.33
N LEU A 200 -4.83 15.36 13.47
CA LEU A 200 -4.16 16.47 12.79
C LEU A 200 -5.14 17.26 11.90
N GLY A 201 -6.04 16.56 11.21
CA GLY A 201 -7.09 17.20 10.41
C GLY A 201 -8.14 17.93 11.25
N GLY A 202 -8.45 17.43 12.46
CA GLY A 202 -9.45 17.98 13.38
C GLY A 202 -8.91 18.88 14.49
N ALA A 203 -7.59 19.10 14.58
CA ALA A 203 -6.93 19.74 15.71
C ALA A 203 -7.49 21.14 16.01
N GLY A 204 -7.74 21.94 14.96
CA GLY A 204 -8.32 23.28 15.11
C GLY A 204 -9.73 23.25 15.71
N THR A 205 -10.54 22.25 15.34
CA THR A 205 -11.88 22.06 15.90
C THR A 205 -11.81 21.56 17.34
N LEU A 206 -10.96 20.57 17.63
CA LEU A 206 -10.78 20.04 18.99
C LEU A 206 -10.30 21.11 19.97
N ALA A 207 -9.37 21.97 19.53
CA ALA A 207 -8.92 23.12 20.32
C ALA A 207 -10.04 24.15 20.54
N ALA A 208 -10.85 24.44 19.51
CA ALA A 208 -11.96 25.39 19.62
C ALA A 208 -13.07 24.92 20.58
N PHE A 209 -13.27 23.61 20.73
CA PHE A 209 -14.26 23.02 21.65
C PHE A 209 -13.67 22.58 22.99
N GLY A 210 -12.37 22.81 23.25
CA GLY A 210 -11.73 22.45 24.53
C GLY A 210 -11.63 20.94 24.78
N ARG A 211 -11.61 20.13 23.72
CA ARG A 211 -11.57 18.65 23.80
C ARG A 211 -10.22 18.05 23.42
N ALA A 212 -9.17 18.87 23.37
CA ALA A 212 -7.83 18.45 22.99
C ALA A 212 -7.28 17.40 23.98
N ASP A 213 -7.46 17.62 25.28
CA ASP A 213 -6.92 16.73 26.32
C ASP A 213 -7.58 15.35 26.31
N GLU A 214 -8.92 15.27 26.17
CA GLU A 214 -9.65 13.99 26.06
C GLU A 214 -9.18 13.15 24.86
N GLN A 215 -8.80 13.79 23.75
CA GLN A 215 -8.29 13.07 22.58
C GLN A 215 -6.82 12.72 22.69
N ALA A 216 -6.02 13.52 23.41
CA ALA A 216 -4.65 13.15 23.75
C ALA A 216 -4.62 11.86 24.58
N ASP A 217 -5.49 11.73 25.59
CA ASP A 217 -5.61 10.52 26.41
C ASP A 217 -5.96 9.27 25.56
N ALA A 218 -6.80 9.43 24.54
CA ALA A 218 -7.17 8.35 23.63
C ALA A 218 -6.00 7.90 22.73
N VAL A 219 -5.13 8.83 22.31
CA VAL A 219 -3.88 8.50 21.59
C VAL A 219 -2.91 7.79 22.51
N ASP A 220 -2.73 8.27 23.74
CA ASP A 220 -1.84 7.64 24.72
C ASP A 220 -2.27 6.21 25.03
N ALA A 221 -3.58 5.97 25.17
CA ALA A 221 -4.12 4.63 25.34
C ALA A 221 -3.86 3.72 24.13
N ALA A 222 -3.97 4.25 22.91
CA ALA A 222 -3.67 3.50 21.68
C ALA A 222 -2.17 3.19 21.56
N ALA A 223 -1.30 4.16 21.88
CA ALA A 223 0.14 3.99 21.91
C ALA A 223 0.57 2.94 22.96
N ALA A 224 0.00 2.99 24.17
CA ALA A 224 0.27 2.00 25.22
C ALA A 224 -0.20 0.58 24.82
N SER A 225 -1.28 0.48 24.04
CA SER A 225 -1.73 -0.81 23.48
C SER A 225 -0.74 -1.36 22.46
N LEU A 226 -0.21 -0.50 21.58
CA LEU A 226 0.80 -0.86 20.59
C LEU A 226 2.11 -1.30 21.27
N GLU A 227 2.54 -0.59 22.31
CA GLU A 227 3.71 -0.97 23.11
C GLU A 227 3.56 -2.39 23.68
N HIS A 228 2.42 -2.68 24.34
CA HIS A 228 2.16 -4.01 24.90
C HIS A 228 2.12 -5.11 23.83
N ARG A 229 1.55 -4.84 22.65
CA ARG A 229 1.52 -5.79 21.54
C ARG A 229 2.93 -6.06 21.01
N THR A 230 3.73 -5.01 20.82
CA THR A 230 5.12 -5.10 20.36
C THR A 230 5.98 -5.89 21.35
N MET A 231 5.87 -5.60 22.65
CA MET A 231 6.65 -6.30 23.67
C MET A 231 6.38 -7.80 23.72
N ARG A 232 5.10 -8.22 23.62
CA ARG A 232 4.75 -9.65 23.55
C ARG A 232 5.31 -10.34 22.31
N VAL A 233 5.35 -9.64 21.18
CA VAL A 233 5.93 -10.16 19.94
C VAL A 233 7.44 -10.35 20.10
N LEU A 234 8.13 -9.37 20.68
CA LEU A 234 9.57 -9.45 20.99
C LEU A 234 9.92 -10.55 21.99
N GLU A 235 9.17 -10.70 23.10
CA GLU A 235 9.40 -11.74 24.11
C GLU A 235 9.43 -13.15 23.49
N ILE A 236 8.50 -13.44 22.58
CA ILE A 236 8.39 -14.73 21.90
C ILE A 236 9.60 -14.97 20.99
N ALA A 237 10.05 -13.96 20.23
CA ALA A 237 11.20 -14.14 19.36
C ALA A 237 12.53 -14.22 20.11
N PHE A 238 12.69 -13.46 21.20
CA PHE A 238 13.87 -13.60 22.06
C PHE A 238 13.94 -15.00 22.67
N LEU A 239 12.81 -15.52 23.17
CA LEU A 239 12.76 -16.88 23.72
C LEU A 239 13.08 -17.93 22.65
N SER A 240 12.63 -17.73 21.40
CA SER A 240 13.01 -18.56 20.25
C SER A 240 14.53 -18.53 19.98
N GLY A 241 15.12 -17.33 19.87
CA GLY A 241 16.54 -17.16 19.58
C GLY A 241 17.44 -17.80 20.63
N VAL A 242 17.18 -17.51 21.91
CA VAL A 242 17.96 -18.06 23.03
C VAL A 242 17.87 -19.58 23.07
N SER A 243 16.68 -20.15 22.82
CA SER A 243 16.49 -21.60 22.85
C SER A 243 17.30 -22.31 21.74
N LEU A 244 17.39 -21.68 20.55
CA LEU A 244 18.19 -22.19 19.43
C LEU A 244 19.71 -22.08 19.70
N ASP A 245 20.17 -21.01 20.35
CA ASP A 245 21.57 -20.89 20.78
C ASP A 245 21.94 -22.00 21.78
N ILE A 246 21.09 -22.26 22.77
CA ILE A 246 21.29 -23.34 23.76
C ILE A 246 21.36 -24.70 23.07
N LEU A 247 20.43 -25.00 22.16
CA LEU A 247 20.43 -26.26 21.40
C LEU A 247 21.72 -26.40 20.57
N SER A 248 22.13 -25.33 19.88
CA SER A 248 23.37 -25.31 19.11
C SER A 248 24.59 -25.57 20.00
N ALA A 249 24.65 -24.98 21.20
CA ALA A 249 25.74 -25.19 22.13
C ALA A 249 25.80 -26.64 22.65
N ILE A 250 24.65 -27.24 22.96
CA ILE A 250 24.56 -28.64 23.39
C ILE A 250 25.06 -29.59 22.29
N VAL A 251 24.64 -29.36 21.04
CA VAL A 251 25.08 -30.21 19.91
C VAL A 251 26.58 -30.05 19.65
N VAL A 252 27.10 -28.81 19.70
CA VAL A 252 28.54 -28.56 19.57
C VAL A 252 29.33 -29.26 20.68
N ALA A 253 28.85 -29.22 21.92
CA ALA A 253 29.48 -29.90 23.05
C ALA A 253 29.47 -31.43 22.88
N LEU A 254 28.35 -32.01 22.42
CA LEU A 254 28.24 -33.44 22.15
C LEU A 254 29.25 -33.88 21.09
N VAL A 255 29.33 -33.13 19.97
CA VAL A 255 30.31 -33.37 18.91
C VAL A 255 31.74 -33.25 19.42
N ALA A 256 32.04 -32.27 20.26
CA ALA A 256 33.37 -32.09 20.86
C ALA A 256 33.77 -33.28 21.75
N VAL A 257 32.86 -33.77 22.60
CA VAL A 257 33.08 -34.95 23.46
C VAL A 257 33.28 -36.21 22.60
N SER A 258 32.45 -36.39 21.58
CA SER A 258 32.53 -37.51 20.64
C SER A 258 33.87 -37.51 19.88
N ILE A 259 34.36 -36.34 19.46
CA ILE A 259 35.70 -36.18 18.89
C ILE A 259 36.78 -36.55 19.93
N GLY A 260 36.68 -36.07 21.17
CA GLY A 260 37.66 -36.35 22.23
C GLY A 260 37.84 -37.85 22.50
N ILE A 261 36.74 -38.60 22.59
CA ILE A 261 36.76 -40.07 22.77
C ILE A 261 37.45 -40.73 21.57
N ARG A 262 37.15 -40.30 20.35
CA ARG A 262 37.75 -40.89 19.13
C ARG A 262 39.23 -40.61 18.98
N LEU A 263 39.68 -39.44 19.43
CA LEU A 263 41.10 -39.10 19.49
C LEU A 263 41.83 -39.97 20.51
N ASN A 264 41.21 -40.20 21.68
CA ASN A 264 41.75 -41.09 22.71
C ASN A 264 41.92 -42.54 22.20
N ASP A 265 40.92 -43.04 21.47
CA ASP A 265 40.93 -44.41 20.96
C ASP A 265 41.68 -44.55 19.61
N ALA A 266 42.37 -43.49 19.16
CA ALA A 266 43.10 -43.41 17.89
C ALA A 266 42.28 -43.73 16.63
N SER A 267 40.94 -43.70 16.72
CA SER A 267 40.01 -43.94 15.61
C SER A 267 39.85 -42.72 14.69
N MET A 268 40.40 -41.57 15.09
CA MET A 268 40.35 -40.31 14.35
C MET A 268 41.66 -39.53 14.51
N ALA A 269 42.10 -38.84 13.45
CA ALA A 269 43.25 -37.93 13.50
C ALA A 269 42.85 -36.56 14.08
N LEU A 270 43.77 -35.91 14.83
CA LEU A 270 43.56 -34.58 15.41
C LEU A 270 43.18 -33.54 14.34
N ALA A 271 43.83 -33.56 13.18
CA ALA A 271 43.51 -32.66 12.08
C ALA A 271 42.04 -32.80 11.61
N THR A 272 41.54 -34.03 11.51
CA THR A 272 40.15 -34.30 11.10
C THR A 272 39.18 -33.88 12.17
N GLY A 273 39.42 -34.24 13.44
CA GLY A 273 38.58 -33.85 14.56
C GLY A 273 38.51 -32.32 14.72
N ALA A 274 39.64 -31.64 14.66
CA ALA A 274 39.71 -30.18 14.73
C ALA A 274 39.03 -29.47 13.53
N THR A 275 39.14 -30.04 12.33
CA THR A 275 38.43 -29.53 11.13
C THR A 275 36.92 -29.62 11.33
N VAL A 276 36.42 -30.77 11.78
CA VAL A 276 34.99 -30.98 12.04
C VAL A 276 34.51 -30.02 13.13
N LEU A 277 35.21 -29.97 14.27
CA LEU A 277 34.86 -29.10 15.39
C LEU A 277 34.78 -27.62 14.99
N PHE A 278 35.65 -27.17 14.07
CA PHE A 278 35.67 -25.79 13.59
C PHE A 278 34.38 -25.41 12.83
N TRP A 279 33.87 -26.27 11.93
CA TRP A 279 32.67 -25.95 11.14
C TRP A 279 31.35 -26.35 11.83
N THR A 280 31.38 -27.15 12.91
CA THR A 280 30.18 -27.56 13.65
C THR A 280 29.26 -26.38 14.02
N PRO A 281 29.74 -25.29 14.66
CA PRO A 281 28.87 -24.15 14.99
C PRO A 281 28.36 -23.39 13.77
N GLU A 282 29.04 -23.52 12.62
CA GLU A 282 28.68 -22.90 11.34
C GLU A 282 27.52 -23.62 10.66
N VAL A 283 27.35 -24.93 10.87
CA VAL A 283 26.18 -25.69 10.36
C VAL A 283 24.86 -25.08 10.85
N PHE A 284 24.84 -24.60 12.09
CA PHE A 284 23.65 -24.03 12.72
C PHE A 284 23.52 -22.51 12.51
N ALA A 285 24.58 -21.82 12.09
CA ALA A 285 24.60 -20.36 12.02
C ALA A 285 23.51 -19.75 11.11
N PRO A 286 23.22 -20.29 9.90
CA PRO A 286 22.17 -19.76 9.04
C PRO A 286 20.77 -19.91 9.66
N LEU A 287 20.51 -21.02 10.36
CA LEU A 287 19.23 -21.26 11.03
C LEU A 287 19.01 -20.30 12.22
N ARG A 288 20.08 -20.01 12.98
CA ARG A 288 20.02 -19.01 14.06
C ARG A 288 19.79 -17.60 13.51
N ALA A 289 20.49 -17.25 12.43
CA ALA A 289 20.31 -15.97 11.75
C ALA A 289 18.89 -15.81 11.21
N ALA A 290 18.33 -16.85 10.57
CA ALA A 290 16.95 -16.85 10.10
C ALA A 290 15.95 -16.67 11.26
N SER A 291 16.23 -17.24 12.44
CA SER A 291 15.34 -17.08 13.60
C SER A 291 15.29 -15.66 14.14
N LEU A 292 16.38 -14.90 14.09
CA LEU A 292 16.41 -13.51 14.55
C LEU A 292 15.61 -12.58 13.61
N GLN A 293 15.43 -13.00 12.37
CA GLN A 293 14.78 -12.20 11.34
C GLN A 293 13.28 -12.46 11.20
N PHE A 294 12.71 -13.41 11.97
CA PHE A 294 11.31 -13.80 11.85
C PHE A 294 10.34 -12.60 11.88
N HIS A 295 10.57 -11.59 12.71
CA HIS A 295 9.73 -10.39 12.74
C HIS A 295 9.79 -9.59 11.45
N THR A 296 11.01 -9.28 10.99
CA THR A 296 11.22 -8.58 9.72
C THR A 296 10.53 -9.34 8.57
N THR A 297 10.58 -10.67 8.58
CA THR A 297 9.87 -11.49 7.60
C THR A 297 8.35 -11.39 7.72
N ALA A 298 7.83 -11.37 8.95
CA ALA A 298 6.40 -11.31 9.22
C ALA A 298 5.82 -9.94 8.83
N ASP A 299 6.52 -8.86 9.18
CA ASP A 299 6.13 -7.49 8.84
C ASP A 299 6.13 -7.27 7.32
N GLY A 300 7.20 -7.70 6.62
CA GLY A 300 7.27 -7.59 5.17
C GLY A 300 6.28 -8.49 4.45
N ARG A 301 5.97 -9.68 5.00
CA ARG A 301 4.91 -10.55 4.47
C ARG A 301 3.54 -9.91 4.63
N ALA A 302 3.26 -9.31 5.78
CA ALA A 302 2.00 -8.62 6.01
C ALA A 302 1.84 -7.41 5.06
N ALA A 303 2.92 -6.66 4.82
CA ALA A 303 2.94 -5.60 3.80
C ALA A 303 2.71 -6.15 2.38
N ALA A 304 3.36 -7.26 1.99
CA ALA A 304 3.15 -7.91 0.71
C ALA A 304 1.70 -8.38 0.51
N GLU A 305 1.11 -9.03 1.53
CA GLU A 305 -0.29 -9.47 1.52
C GLU A 305 -1.24 -8.26 1.42
N ALA A 306 -0.93 -7.16 2.11
CA ALA A 306 -1.72 -5.93 2.04
C ALA A 306 -1.65 -5.26 0.66
N ILE A 307 -0.50 -5.27 -0.02
CA ILE A 307 -0.34 -4.77 -1.39
C ILE A 307 -1.07 -5.68 -2.39
N ASP A 308 -0.93 -7.00 -2.27
CA ASP A 308 -1.62 -7.98 -3.11
C ASP A 308 -3.16 -7.83 -2.99
N ALA A 309 -3.66 -7.53 -1.79
CA ALA A 309 -5.08 -7.31 -1.54
C ALA A 309 -5.62 -6.08 -2.29
N LEU A 310 -4.77 -5.09 -2.61
CA LEU A 310 -5.19 -3.94 -3.42
C LEU A 310 -5.42 -4.30 -4.89
N ALA A 311 -4.80 -5.38 -5.38
CA ALA A 311 -4.99 -5.88 -6.75
C ALA A 311 -6.18 -6.83 -6.88
N ALA A 312 -6.77 -7.28 -5.77
CA ALA A 312 -7.97 -8.09 -5.79
C ALA A 312 -9.16 -7.22 -6.26
N PRO A 313 -10.07 -7.75 -7.10
CA PRO A 313 -11.28 -7.03 -7.47
C PRO A 313 -12.04 -6.64 -6.19
N PRO A 314 -12.52 -5.38 -6.08
CA PRO A 314 -13.25 -4.97 -4.89
C PRO A 314 -14.44 -5.90 -4.69
N GLU A 315 -14.59 -6.43 -3.46
CA GLU A 315 -15.83 -7.11 -3.09
C GLU A 315 -17.00 -6.15 -3.39
N SER A 316 -18.01 -6.64 -4.12
CA SER A 316 -19.20 -5.86 -4.42
C SER A 316 -19.73 -5.25 -3.13
N PRO A 317 -19.86 -3.91 -3.04
CA PRO A 317 -20.38 -3.29 -1.83
C PRO A 317 -21.77 -3.86 -1.55
N VAL A 318 -21.97 -4.30 -0.31
CA VAL A 318 -23.30 -4.71 0.17
C VAL A 318 -24.21 -3.49 0.00
N PRO A 319 -25.32 -3.59 -0.75
CA PRO A 319 -26.23 -2.47 -0.95
C PRO A 319 -26.66 -1.95 0.43
N ARG A 320 -26.38 -0.68 0.70
CA ARG A 320 -26.89 -0.04 1.92
C ARG A 320 -28.40 -0.05 1.80
N THR A 321 -29.05 -0.77 2.72
CA THR A 321 -30.50 -0.85 2.91
C THR A 321 -31.10 0.50 3.31
N SER A 322 -31.05 1.46 2.40
CA SER A 322 -31.79 2.70 2.43
C SER A 322 -32.84 2.64 1.32
N GLN A 323 -34.02 3.18 1.58
CA GLN A 323 -35.05 3.33 0.54
C GLN A 323 -34.46 4.06 -0.67
N ALA A 324 -34.72 3.52 -1.87
CA ALA A 324 -34.30 4.08 -3.15
C ALA A 324 -34.76 5.55 -3.27
N PRO A 325 -33.87 6.52 -3.56
CA PRO A 325 -34.32 7.90 -3.80
C PRO A 325 -35.25 7.94 -5.00
N ALA A 326 -36.38 8.63 -4.83
CA ALA A 326 -37.30 8.91 -5.91
C ALA A 326 -36.69 9.95 -6.86
N THR A 327 -36.62 9.64 -8.15
CA THR A 327 -36.18 10.59 -9.18
C THR A 327 -37.35 11.29 -9.83
N ARG A 328 -37.25 12.61 -10.01
CA ARG A 328 -38.28 13.41 -10.68
C ARG A 328 -37.64 14.42 -11.61
N LEU A 329 -38.06 14.41 -12.87
CA LEU A 329 -37.66 15.45 -13.83
C LEU A 329 -38.53 16.70 -13.60
N LEU A 330 -37.94 17.77 -13.06
CA LEU A 330 -38.63 19.05 -12.80
C LEU A 330 -38.65 19.94 -14.05
N ARG A 331 -37.62 19.82 -14.89
CA ARG A 331 -37.49 20.54 -16.16
C ARG A 331 -36.79 19.63 -17.16
N ALA A 332 -37.39 19.41 -18.33
CA ALA A 332 -36.77 18.63 -19.40
C ALA A 332 -35.83 19.50 -20.22
N ALA A 333 -34.75 18.89 -20.74
CA ALA A 333 -33.90 19.52 -21.74
C ALA A 333 -34.72 19.87 -23.01
N PRO A 334 -34.28 20.85 -23.81
CA PRO A 334 -34.84 21.10 -25.13
C PRO A 334 -34.77 19.83 -25.99
N SER A 335 -35.78 19.61 -26.84
CA SER A 335 -35.73 18.51 -27.80
C SER A 335 -34.72 18.84 -28.90
N HIS A 336 -33.69 18.02 -29.03
CA HIS A 336 -32.67 18.13 -30.07
C HIS A 336 -32.74 16.91 -31.00
N ASP A 337 -32.48 17.10 -32.29
CA ASP A 337 -32.47 16.02 -33.29
C ASP A 337 -31.27 15.06 -33.10
N GLU A 338 -30.15 15.57 -32.57
CA GLU A 338 -28.94 14.80 -32.26
C GLU A 338 -28.51 15.05 -30.80
N ALA A 339 -28.52 13.99 -29.98
CA ALA A 339 -28.01 14.03 -28.62
C ALA A 339 -26.56 13.53 -28.59
N LEU A 340 -25.67 14.29 -27.95
CA LEU A 340 -24.28 13.87 -27.78
C LEU A 340 -24.16 12.86 -26.63
N LEU A 341 -24.94 13.01 -25.56
CA LEU A 341 -24.94 12.13 -24.40
C LEU A 341 -26.34 11.59 -24.13
N GLU A 342 -26.46 10.27 -24.02
CA GLU A 342 -27.69 9.61 -23.59
C GLU A 342 -27.43 8.76 -22.35
N LEU A 343 -28.21 9.03 -21.30
CA LEU A 343 -28.34 8.17 -20.14
C LEU A 343 -29.54 7.24 -20.36
N ARG A 344 -29.33 5.93 -20.34
CA ARG A 344 -30.39 4.92 -20.55
C ARG A 344 -30.54 4.06 -19.30
N SER A 345 -31.62 4.29 -18.55
CA SER A 345 -31.95 3.58 -17.31
C SER A 345 -30.81 3.56 -16.29
N VAL A 346 -30.18 4.72 -16.09
CA VAL A 346 -29.03 4.89 -15.20
C VAL A 346 -29.44 4.85 -13.74
N THR A 347 -28.77 4.01 -12.96
CA THR A 347 -28.87 3.89 -11.51
C THR A 347 -27.48 3.56 -10.94
N THR A 348 -27.27 3.62 -9.63
CA THR A 348 -25.98 3.27 -9.01
C THR A 348 -26.14 2.08 -8.07
N VAL A 349 -25.07 1.29 -7.89
CA VAL A 349 -25.11 0.12 -6.97
C VAL A 349 -25.28 0.57 -5.51
N GLU A 350 -24.72 1.71 -5.17
CA GLU A 350 -24.70 2.28 -3.83
C GLU A 350 -26.00 3.04 -3.52
N ILE A 351 -26.67 3.56 -4.55
CA ILE A 351 -27.91 4.34 -4.47
C ILE A 351 -28.81 3.93 -5.65
N GLU A 352 -29.77 3.05 -5.37
CA GLU A 352 -30.74 2.61 -6.37
C GLU A 352 -31.75 3.74 -6.62
N LEU A 353 -31.70 4.33 -7.81
CA LEU A 353 -32.61 5.39 -8.26
C LEU A 353 -33.92 4.80 -8.80
N ASP A 354 -35.06 5.31 -8.36
CA ASP A 354 -36.39 4.87 -8.82
C ASP A 354 -37.29 6.06 -9.21
N PRO A 355 -37.72 6.19 -10.49
CA PRO A 355 -37.32 5.37 -11.63
C PRO A 355 -35.84 5.58 -12.00
N PRO A 356 -35.22 4.63 -12.72
CA PRO A 356 -33.90 4.81 -13.30
C PRO A 356 -33.87 6.02 -14.25
N VAL A 357 -32.76 6.75 -14.23
CA VAL A 357 -32.61 8.01 -14.97
C VAL A 357 -32.44 7.73 -16.46
N THR A 358 -33.36 8.24 -17.27
CA THR A 358 -33.27 8.18 -18.74
C THR A 358 -33.40 9.58 -19.31
N LEU A 359 -32.35 10.08 -19.97
CA LEU A 359 -32.31 11.43 -20.51
C LEU A 359 -31.23 11.61 -21.57
N SER A 360 -31.52 12.48 -22.54
CA SER A 360 -30.64 12.83 -23.66
C SER A 360 -30.24 14.29 -23.55
N LEU A 361 -28.97 14.59 -23.74
CA LEU A 361 -28.37 15.92 -23.62
C LEU A 361 -27.54 16.23 -24.87
N ALA A 362 -27.64 17.47 -25.34
CA ALA A 362 -26.86 17.99 -26.45
C ALA A 362 -25.87 19.08 -25.97
N PRO A 363 -24.84 19.43 -26.77
CA PRO A 363 -23.95 20.54 -26.48
C PRO A 363 -24.73 21.83 -26.17
N GLY A 364 -24.35 22.51 -25.08
CA GLY A 364 -25.03 23.69 -24.55
C GLY A 364 -26.12 23.37 -23.50
N ASP A 365 -26.49 22.11 -23.32
CA ASP A 365 -27.40 21.73 -22.23
C ASP A 365 -26.70 21.75 -20.87
N HIS A 366 -27.43 22.26 -19.87
CA HIS A 366 -27.03 22.27 -18.47
C HIS A 366 -28.02 21.47 -17.63
N LEU A 367 -27.64 20.25 -17.27
CA LEU A 367 -28.34 19.40 -16.32
C LEU A 367 -27.95 19.77 -14.89
N CYS A 368 -28.92 20.20 -14.09
CA CYS A 368 -28.74 20.41 -12.65
C CYS A 368 -29.45 19.31 -11.85
N VAL A 369 -28.68 18.55 -11.09
CA VAL A 369 -29.17 17.57 -10.12
C VAL A 369 -29.40 18.27 -8.78
N VAL A 370 -30.65 18.28 -8.32
CA VAL A 370 -31.09 18.92 -7.07
C VAL A 370 -31.59 17.89 -6.07
N GLY A 371 -31.58 18.23 -4.78
CA GLY A 371 -32.01 17.34 -3.71
C GLY A 371 -31.36 17.69 -2.38
N ARG A 372 -31.86 17.12 -1.28
CA ARG A 372 -31.31 17.35 0.07
C ARG A 372 -29.84 16.93 0.17
N SER A 373 -29.11 17.52 1.12
CA SER A 373 -27.74 17.08 1.40
C SER A 373 -27.75 15.62 1.83
N GLY A 374 -26.80 14.82 1.34
CA GLY A 374 -26.71 13.39 1.64
C GLY A 374 -27.61 12.45 0.81
N ILE A 375 -28.50 12.95 -0.05
CA ILE A 375 -29.41 12.10 -0.87
C ILE A 375 -28.71 11.30 -1.98
N GLY A 376 -27.43 11.58 -2.26
CA GLY A 376 -26.66 10.86 -3.28
C GLY A 376 -26.23 11.63 -4.52
N LYS A 377 -26.41 12.95 -4.58
CA LYS A 377 -26.04 13.77 -5.76
C LYS A 377 -24.58 13.58 -6.16
N SER A 378 -23.65 13.77 -5.22
CA SER A 378 -22.21 13.59 -5.45
C SER A 378 -21.88 12.14 -5.84
N THR A 379 -22.55 11.16 -5.24
CA THR A 379 -22.38 9.73 -5.58
C THR A 379 -22.80 9.45 -7.02
N LEU A 380 -23.90 10.02 -7.50
CA LEU A 380 -24.33 9.93 -8.90
C LEU A 380 -23.32 10.57 -9.84
N LEU A 381 -22.84 11.77 -9.52
CA LEU A 381 -21.82 12.44 -10.35
C LEU A 381 -20.52 11.65 -10.39
N MET A 382 -20.08 11.10 -9.25
CA MET A 382 -18.90 10.25 -9.17
C MET A 382 -19.08 8.98 -10.02
N ALA A 383 -20.24 8.32 -9.95
CA ALA A 383 -20.54 7.14 -10.78
C ALA A 383 -20.51 7.46 -12.28
N LEU A 384 -21.05 8.62 -12.68
CA LEU A 384 -21.02 9.08 -14.07
C LEU A 384 -19.58 9.21 -14.60
N VAL A 385 -18.64 9.69 -13.78
CA VAL A 385 -17.22 9.82 -14.17
C VAL A 385 -16.37 8.59 -13.82
N GLY A 386 -17.00 7.48 -13.41
CA GLY A 386 -16.33 6.21 -13.14
C GLY A 386 -15.50 6.21 -11.84
N ARG A 387 -15.87 7.05 -10.86
CA ARG A 387 -15.25 7.11 -9.53
C ARG A 387 -16.24 6.70 -8.45
N GLY A 388 -15.74 6.05 -7.39
CA GLY A 388 -16.53 5.58 -6.26
C GLY A 388 -17.54 4.50 -6.63
N ALA A 389 -18.73 4.96 -7.03
CA ALA A 389 -19.91 4.15 -7.23
C ALA A 389 -19.98 3.48 -8.61
N THR A 390 -20.48 2.25 -8.66
CA THR A 390 -20.65 1.53 -9.94
C THR A 390 -21.98 1.91 -10.59
N LEU A 391 -21.91 2.39 -11.83
CA LEU A 391 -23.08 2.74 -12.63
C LEU A 391 -23.73 1.47 -13.23
N ARG A 392 -25.05 1.35 -13.09
CA ARG A 392 -25.91 0.38 -13.78
C ARG A 392 -26.75 1.13 -14.82
N GLY A 393 -27.04 0.48 -15.94
CA GLY A 393 -27.64 1.11 -17.11
C GLY A 393 -26.61 1.28 -18.23
N THR A 394 -26.94 2.07 -19.24
CA THR A 394 -26.07 2.31 -20.40
C THR A 394 -25.84 3.81 -20.56
N LEU A 395 -24.59 4.20 -20.73
CA LEU A 395 -24.19 5.56 -21.02
C LEU A 395 -23.69 5.60 -22.46
N VAL A 396 -24.38 6.34 -23.34
CA VAL A 396 -24.00 6.47 -24.74
C VAL A 396 -23.45 7.86 -24.96
N LEU A 397 -22.20 7.99 -25.37
CA LEU A 397 -21.59 9.27 -25.73
C LEU A 397 -21.16 9.18 -27.19
N ASP A 398 -21.68 10.06 -28.05
CA ASP A 398 -21.32 10.10 -29.47
C ASP A 398 -21.50 8.74 -30.17
N HIS A 399 -22.64 8.10 -29.90
CA HIS A 399 -23.01 6.75 -30.37
C HIS A 399 -22.17 5.58 -29.85
N GLU A 400 -21.18 5.81 -28.98
CA GLU A 400 -20.40 4.77 -28.33
C GLU A 400 -20.94 4.42 -26.93
N ILE A 401 -20.94 3.13 -26.59
CA ILE A 401 -21.40 2.65 -25.28
C ILE A 401 -20.25 2.67 -24.28
N HIS A 402 -20.44 3.36 -23.18
CA HIS A 402 -19.49 3.43 -22.07
C HIS A 402 -20.11 2.95 -20.75
N ARG A 403 -19.25 2.42 -19.86
CA ARG A 403 -19.62 2.10 -18.46
C ARG A 403 -19.58 3.34 -17.55
N ALA A 404 -18.82 4.34 -17.96
CA ALA A 404 -18.67 5.64 -17.33
C ALA A 404 -18.20 6.64 -18.39
N LEU A 405 -18.41 7.93 -18.17
CA LEU A 405 -17.95 8.99 -19.05
C LEU A 405 -16.42 8.89 -19.27
N PRO A 406 -15.95 8.90 -20.53
CA PRO A 406 -14.52 8.79 -20.83
C PRO A 406 -13.73 10.00 -20.32
N ALA A 407 -12.59 9.75 -19.68
CA ALA A 407 -11.75 10.78 -19.06
C ALA A 407 -11.11 11.74 -20.09
N GLU A 408 -10.97 11.30 -21.34
CA GLU A 408 -10.49 12.07 -22.48
C GLU A 408 -11.55 13.04 -23.05
N ARG A 409 -12.83 12.84 -22.74
CA ARG A 409 -13.92 13.75 -23.17
C ARG A 409 -14.63 14.46 -22.02
N THR A 410 -14.20 14.19 -20.78
CA THR A 410 -14.88 14.68 -19.57
C THR A 410 -13.92 15.37 -18.62
N VAL A 411 -14.36 16.46 -18.00
CA VAL A 411 -13.68 17.08 -16.87
C VAL A 411 -14.58 17.08 -15.64
N TRP A 412 -14.01 16.77 -14.47
CA TRP A 412 -14.73 16.73 -13.20
C TRP A 412 -14.13 17.74 -12.21
N VAL A 413 -14.99 18.57 -11.64
CA VAL A 413 -14.65 19.47 -10.54
C VAL A 413 -15.40 19.00 -9.29
N PRO A 414 -14.71 18.39 -8.31
CA PRO A 414 -15.33 17.98 -7.06
C PRO A 414 -15.66 19.18 -6.17
N ALA A 415 -16.56 19.00 -5.19
CA ALA A 415 -16.93 20.03 -4.22
C ALA A 415 -15.74 20.52 -3.37
N ARG A 416 -14.70 19.68 -3.21
CA ARG A 416 -13.42 20.04 -2.59
C ARG A 416 -12.28 19.76 -3.58
N PRO A 417 -11.89 20.73 -4.42
CA PRO A 417 -10.81 20.54 -5.37
C PRO A 417 -9.46 20.33 -4.71
N ALA A 418 -8.74 19.31 -5.17
CA ALA A 418 -7.36 19.07 -4.76
C ALA A 418 -6.41 20.10 -5.39
N MET A 419 -5.49 20.59 -4.56
CA MET A 419 -4.36 21.43 -4.95
C MET A 419 -3.07 20.64 -4.75
N VAL A 420 -2.16 20.72 -5.73
CA VAL A 420 -0.85 20.05 -5.66
C VAL A 420 0.23 21.02 -5.19
N PRO A 421 1.28 20.53 -4.53
CA PRO A 421 2.47 21.34 -4.27
C PRO A 421 3.05 21.88 -5.58
N GLY A 422 3.38 23.16 -5.61
CA GLY A 422 3.81 23.88 -6.82
C GLY A 422 3.29 25.32 -6.78
N THR A 423 3.37 26.02 -7.90
CA THR A 423 2.81 27.36 -8.05
C THR A 423 1.31 27.33 -8.36
N ILE A 424 0.65 28.49 -8.31
CA ILE A 424 -0.73 28.63 -8.80
C ILE A 424 -0.78 28.31 -10.30
N ALA A 425 0.23 28.74 -11.07
CA ALA A 425 0.37 28.43 -12.49
C ALA A 425 0.47 26.91 -12.73
N ASP A 426 1.27 26.18 -11.94
CA ASP A 426 1.37 24.71 -12.03
C ASP A 426 0.01 24.05 -11.78
N ASN A 427 -0.74 24.54 -10.79
CA ASN A 427 -2.07 24.04 -10.47
C ASN A 427 -3.10 24.29 -11.58
N LEU A 428 -2.97 25.41 -12.33
CA LEU A 428 -3.78 25.69 -13.51
C LEU A 428 -3.41 24.78 -14.69
N GLN A 429 -2.11 24.54 -14.89
CA GLN A 429 -1.60 23.68 -15.96
C GLN A 429 -1.90 22.20 -15.75
N LEU A 430 -2.09 21.76 -14.50
CA LEU A 430 -2.32 20.35 -14.14
C LEU A 430 -3.42 19.67 -14.97
N VAL A 431 -4.45 20.44 -15.35
CA VAL A 431 -5.59 19.96 -16.15
C VAL A 431 -5.63 20.64 -17.52
N ALA A 432 -5.35 21.94 -17.60
CA ALA A 432 -5.43 22.70 -18.85
C ALA A 432 -4.31 22.38 -19.85
N GLY A 433 -3.17 21.86 -19.37
CA GLY A 433 -1.93 21.74 -20.14
C GLY A 433 -1.15 23.06 -20.19
N HIS A 434 0.15 22.96 -20.49
CA HIS A 434 1.06 24.12 -20.53
C HIS A 434 0.60 25.17 -21.56
N ASP A 435 0.11 24.71 -22.72
CA ASP A 435 -0.28 25.56 -23.84
C ASP A 435 -1.55 26.40 -23.57
N ARG A 436 -2.27 26.11 -22.48
CA ARG A 436 -3.52 26.79 -22.11
C ARG A 436 -3.43 27.54 -20.79
N LEU A 437 -2.22 27.77 -20.27
CA LEU A 437 -2.04 28.55 -19.04
C LEU A 437 -2.65 29.94 -19.17
N GLU A 438 -2.39 30.67 -20.26
CA GLU A 438 -2.92 32.03 -20.43
C GLU A 438 -4.45 32.05 -20.48
N VAL A 439 -5.07 31.10 -21.18
CA VAL A 439 -6.53 30.92 -21.17
C VAL A 439 -7.04 30.65 -19.75
N ALA A 440 -6.36 29.80 -18.98
CA ALA A 440 -6.74 29.52 -17.61
C ALA A 440 -6.56 30.73 -16.68
N LEU A 441 -5.55 31.58 -16.91
CA LEU A 441 -5.34 32.82 -16.16
C LEU A 441 -6.42 33.87 -16.50
N ASP A 442 -6.78 34.01 -17.77
CA ASP A 442 -7.87 34.90 -18.22
C ASP A 442 -9.20 34.49 -17.58
N LEU A 443 -9.54 33.20 -17.63
CA LEU A 443 -10.73 32.66 -16.96
C LEU A 443 -10.68 32.86 -15.45
N LEU A 444 -9.51 32.71 -14.81
CA LEU A 444 -9.35 32.97 -13.38
C LEU A 444 -9.58 34.44 -13.02
N ALA A 445 -9.12 35.36 -13.88
CA ALA A 445 -9.37 36.79 -13.72
C ALA A 445 -10.86 37.12 -13.84
N GLU A 446 -11.55 36.55 -14.83
CA GLU A 446 -13.01 36.72 -15.03
C GLU A 446 -13.83 36.15 -13.86
N LEU A 447 -13.36 35.08 -13.23
CA LEU A 447 -13.91 34.53 -11.99
C LEU A 447 -13.61 35.40 -10.76
N GLY A 448 -13.06 36.61 -10.95
CA GLY A 448 -12.82 37.58 -9.88
C GLY A 448 -11.66 37.22 -8.96
N ALA A 449 -10.71 36.39 -9.43
CA ALA A 449 -9.50 36.02 -8.69
C ALA A 449 -8.23 36.65 -9.31
N ILE A 450 -8.31 37.93 -9.68
CA ILE A 450 -7.19 38.68 -10.28
C ILE A 450 -5.94 38.69 -9.38
N GLU A 451 -6.14 38.65 -8.06
CA GLU A 451 -5.05 38.58 -7.09
C GLU A 451 -4.24 37.28 -7.23
N LEU A 452 -4.88 36.17 -7.60
CA LEU A 452 -4.20 34.90 -7.83
C LEU A 452 -3.48 34.88 -9.19
N VAL A 453 -4.00 35.60 -10.18
CA VAL A 453 -3.33 35.80 -11.48
C VAL A 453 -2.05 36.60 -11.31
N GLN A 454 -2.09 37.67 -10.50
CA GLN A 454 -0.91 38.48 -10.17
C GLN A 454 0.13 37.70 -9.36
N ARG A 455 -0.33 36.73 -8.57
CA ARG A 455 0.47 35.87 -7.70
C ARG A 455 0.66 34.47 -8.28
N ARG A 456 0.61 34.33 -9.62
CA ARG A 456 0.62 33.02 -10.28
C ARG A 456 1.85 32.16 -9.93
N ASP A 457 2.97 32.80 -9.62
CA ASP A 457 4.24 32.17 -9.26
C ASP A 457 4.38 31.88 -7.76
N ASP A 458 3.40 32.28 -6.93
CA ASP A 458 3.39 31.98 -5.51
C ASP A 458 3.17 30.48 -5.27
N LEU A 459 3.88 29.95 -4.27
CA LEU A 459 3.75 28.56 -3.87
C LEU A 459 2.41 28.29 -3.19
N VAL A 460 1.78 27.20 -3.61
CA VAL A 460 0.61 26.60 -2.98
C VAL A 460 1.09 25.61 -1.92
N ALA A 461 0.68 25.84 -0.67
CA ALA A 461 0.99 24.95 0.44
C ALA A 461 0.32 23.57 0.23
N PRO A 462 0.81 22.49 0.86
CA PRO A 462 0.20 21.16 0.77
C PRO A 462 -1.32 21.21 0.99
N GLY A 463 -2.09 20.62 0.07
CA GLY A 463 -3.55 20.63 0.10
C GLY A 463 -4.20 22.01 -0.15
N GLY A 464 -3.43 23.03 -0.49
CA GLY A 464 -3.91 24.40 -0.69
C GLY A 464 -4.30 25.10 0.62
N ALA A 465 -3.60 24.81 1.72
CA ALA A 465 -3.86 25.37 3.05
C ALA A 465 -3.75 26.90 3.11
N ASN A 466 -2.95 27.51 2.24
CA ASN A 466 -2.79 28.96 2.13
C ASN A 466 -3.78 29.64 1.15
N LEU A 467 -4.72 28.89 0.58
CA LEU A 467 -5.80 29.39 -0.26
C LEU A 467 -7.13 29.27 0.46
N SER A 468 -8.03 30.24 0.29
CA SER A 468 -9.41 30.09 0.76
C SER A 468 -10.16 29.02 -0.04
N ALA A 469 -11.25 28.48 0.51
CA ALA A 469 -12.08 27.50 -0.20
C ALA A 469 -12.62 28.03 -1.54
N GLY A 470 -13.07 29.29 -1.57
CA GLY A 470 -13.51 29.94 -2.81
C GLY A 470 -12.39 30.20 -3.81
N GLN A 471 -11.15 30.44 -3.36
CA GLN A 471 -9.99 30.55 -4.25
C GLN A 471 -9.61 29.20 -4.87
N ARG A 472 -9.58 28.12 -4.06
CA ARG A 472 -9.38 26.76 -4.57
C ARG A 472 -10.42 26.37 -5.61
N GLN A 473 -11.69 26.72 -5.35
CA GLN A 473 -12.79 26.49 -6.28
C GLN A 473 -12.58 27.23 -7.61
N ARG A 474 -12.23 28.53 -7.57
CA ARG A 474 -12.00 29.35 -8.77
C ARG A 474 -10.82 28.84 -9.60
N VAL A 475 -9.71 28.43 -8.97
CA VAL A 475 -8.57 27.79 -9.65
C VAL A 475 -9.01 26.49 -10.33
N ALA A 476 -9.78 25.65 -9.65
CA ALA A 476 -10.25 24.38 -10.20
C ALA A 476 -11.23 24.55 -11.37
N LEU A 477 -12.11 25.55 -11.29
CA LEU A 477 -13.03 25.89 -12.37
C LEU A 477 -12.28 26.46 -13.58
N ALA A 478 -11.38 27.42 -13.36
CA ALA A 478 -10.59 28.02 -14.43
C ALA A 478 -9.80 26.97 -15.24
N ARG A 479 -9.09 26.06 -14.57
CA ARG A 479 -8.36 24.98 -15.25
C ARG A 479 -9.26 23.95 -15.94
N ALA A 480 -10.46 23.71 -15.41
CA ALA A 480 -11.41 22.78 -16.00
C ALA A 480 -12.04 23.36 -17.27
N LEU A 481 -12.40 24.63 -17.25
CA LEU A 481 -12.98 25.32 -18.41
C LEU A 481 -11.94 25.58 -19.51
N ALA A 482 -10.70 25.92 -19.16
CA ALA A 482 -9.61 26.07 -20.12
C ALA A 482 -9.35 24.79 -20.93
N LEU A 483 -9.68 23.63 -20.38
CA LEU A 483 -9.50 22.35 -21.06
C LEU A 483 -10.55 22.10 -22.18
N GLY A 484 -11.71 22.74 -22.12
CA GLY A 484 -12.74 22.67 -23.17
C GLY A 484 -13.19 21.25 -23.53
N ARG A 485 -13.58 20.45 -22.52
CA ARG A 485 -14.07 19.08 -22.73
C ARG A 485 -15.54 19.03 -23.09
N ASP A 486 -15.94 17.98 -23.80
CA ASP A 486 -17.32 17.77 -24.27
C ASP A 486 -18.33 17.65 -23.13
N VAL A 487 -17.90 17.11 -21.98
CA VAL A 487 -18.73 17.00 -20.78
C VAL A 487 -18.02 17.61 -19.57
N VAL A 488 -18.69 18.53 -18.88
CA VAL A 488 -18.20 19.22 -17.67
C VAL A 488 -19.07 18.82 -16.49
N VAL A 489 -18.49 18.09 -15.53
CA VAL A 489 -19.18 17.62 -14.33
C VAL A 489 -18.77 18.44 -13.12
N LEU A 490 -19.72 19.10 -12.45
CA LEU A 490 -19.49 20.06 -11.38
C LEU A 490 -20.23 19.67 -10.10
N ASP A 491 -19.52 19.37 -9.03
CA ASP A 491 -20.13 19.11 -7.72
C ASP A 491 -20.09 20.36 -6.84
N GLU A 492 -21.26 20.90 -6.51
CA GLU A 492 -21.46 22.14 -5.76
C GLU A 492 -20.58 23.32 -6.21
N PRO A 493 -20.64 23.73 -7.50
CA PRO A 493 -19.68 24.65 -8.09
C PRO A 493 -19.61 26.03 -7.42
N THR A 494 -20.68 26.46 -6.76
CA THR A 494 -20.86 27.82 -6.22
C THR A 494 -21.00 27.88 -4.69
N SER A 495 -20.81 26.76 -3.99
CA SER A 495 -21.02 26.64 -2.53
C SER A 495 -20.20 27.62 -1.68
N HIS A 496 -19.05 28.07 -2.19
CA HIS A 496 -18.12 28.97 -1.51
C HIS A 496 -17.99 30.34 -2.18
N LEU A 497 -18.92 30.69 -3.08
CA LEU A 497 -18.92 31.97 -3.80
C LEU A 497 -19.99 32.89 -3.22
N ASP A 498 -19.70 34.19 -3.16
CA ASP A 498 -20.72 35.21 -2.91
C ASP A 498 -21.66 35.33 -4.13
N VAL A 499 -22.82 35.96 -3.94
CA VAL A 499 -23.87 36.06 -4.97
C VAL A 499 -23.36 36.73 -6.25
N GLY A 500 -22.55 37.80 -6.14
CA GLY A 500 -22.04 38.51 -7.31
C GLY A 500 -21.03 37.67 -8.10
N THR A 501 -20.17 36.93 -7.40
CA THR A 501 -19.25 35.98 -8.05
C THR A 501 -19.97 34.75 -8.63
N GLU A 502 -21.04 34.28 -7.98
CA GLU A 502 -21.90 33.20 -8.47
C GLU A 502 -22.56 33.57 -9.83
N GLU A 503 -23.07 34.79 -9.97
CA GLU A 503 -23.66 35.27 -11.23
C GLU A 503 -22.63 35.32 -12.36
N ARG A 504 -21.46 35.94 -12.13
CA ARG A 504 -20.37 36.00 -13.12
C ARG A 504 -19.92 34.61 -13.53
N PHE A 505 -19.79 33.70 -12.57
CA PHE A 505 -19.45 32.31 -12.84
C PHE A 505 -20.48 31.65 -13.76
N LEU A 506 -21.78 31.80 -13.50
CA LEU A 506 -22.82 31.18 -14.32
C LEU A 506 -22.88 31.77 -15.74
N GLU A 507 -22.62 33.07 -15.89
CA GLU A 507 -22.47 33.71 -17.20
C GLU A 507 -21.30 33.14 -17.99
N LEU A 508 -20.13 33.06 -17.34
CA LEU A 508 -18.92 32.51 -17.92
C LEU A 508 -19.09 31.03 -18.26
N LEU A 509 -19.69 30.23 -17.38
CA LEU A 509 -20.00 28.82 -17.64
C LEU A 509 -20.91 28.67 -18.85
N THR A 510 -21.95 29.50 -18.97
CA THR A 510 -22.86 29.46 -20.13
C THR A 510 -22.14 29.81 -21.43
N ARG A 511 -21.18 30.76 -21.38
CA ARG A 511 -20.40 31.20 -22.54
C ARG A 511 -19.40 30.13 -22.98
N GLU A 512 -18.57 29.66 -22.05
CA GLU A 512 -17.48 28.72 -22.32
C GLU A 512 -17.97 27.30 -22.58
N ALA A 513 -19.04 26.87 -21.92
CA ALA A 513 -19.61 25.53 -22.09
C ALA A 513 -20.64 25.45 -23.22
N LYS A 514 -20.74 26.45 -24.10
CA LYS A 514 -21.71 26.43 -25.22
C LYS A 514 -21.51 25.23 -26.15
N GLY A 515 -20.28 24.74 -26.27
CA GLY A 515 -19.93 23.54 -27.04
C GLY A 515 -19.92 22.24 -26.22
N SER A 516 -20.30 22.30 -24.94
CA SER A 516 -20.18 21.18 -23.99
C SER A 516 -21.50 20.91 -23.28
N ILE A 517 -21.65 19.72 -22.72
CA ILE A 517 -22.74 19.39 -21.79
C ILE A 517 -22.26 19.69 -20.38
N VAL A 518 -23.03 20.44 -19.60
CA VAL A 518 -22.76 20.69 -18.18
C VAL A 518 -23.66 19.83 -17.32
N ILE A 519 -23.08 19.04 -16.42
CA ILE A 519 -23.80 18.27 -15.41
C ILE A 519 -23.37 18.78 -14.04
N SER A 520 -24.27 19.42 -13.28
CA SER A 520 -23.93 19.97 -11.96
C SER A 520 -24.82 19.44 -10.85
N ALA A 521 -24.27 19.24 -9.66
CA ALA A 521 -25.05 19.07 -8.44
C ALA A 521 -25.10 20.40 -7.68
N SER A 522 -26.29 20.91 -7.38
CA SER A 522 -26.44 22.14 -6.62
C SER A 522 -27.80 22.21 -5.94
N HIS A 523 -27.88 23.02 -4.87
CA HIS A 523 -29.13 23.43 -4.23
C HIS A 523 -29.35 24.96 -4.33
N ARG A 524 -28.45 25.66 -5.03
CA ARG A 524 -28.46 27.11 -5.17
C ARG A 524 -29.44 27.53 -6.25
N GLU A 525 -30.36 28.42 -5.89
CA GLU A 525 -31.47 28.83 -6.75
C GLU A 525 -30.99 29.43 -8.09
N LEU A 526 -29.90 30.21 -8.08
CA LEU A 526 -29.31 30.78 -9.31
C LEU A 526 -28.86 29.71 -10.29
N VAL A 527 -28.21 28.64 -9.81
CA VAL A 527 -27.77 27.51 -10.65
C VAL A 527 -28.97 26.77 -11.23
N VAL A 528 -29.99 26.47 -10.41
CA VAL A 528 -31.21 25.77 -10.83
C VAL A 528 -31.99 26.58 -11.87
N ARG A 529 -32.07 27.90 -11.69
CA ARG A 529 -32.75 28.79 -12.63
C ARG A 529 -32.09 28.78 -14.01
N ARG A 530 -30.74 28.74 -14.05
CA ARG A 530 -29.95 28.78 -15.29
C ARG A 530 -29.90 27.44 -16.04
N ALA A 531 -30.13 26.33 -15.34
CA ALA A 531 -30.12 24.99 -15.91
C ALA A 531 -31.21 24.79 -16.99
N THR A 532 -30.85 24.16 -18.10
CA THR A 532 -31.81 23.77 -19.15
C THR A 532 -32.62 22.56 -18.74
N CYS A 533 -32.03 21.67 -17.94
CA CYS A 533 -32.64 20.44 -17.44
C CYS A 533 -32.45 20.35 -15.92
N VAL A 534 -33.49 19.94 -15.18
CA VAL A 534 -33.44 19.82 -13.72
C VAL A 534 -33.95 18.45 -13.29
N LEU A 535 -33.06 17.67 -12.69
CA LEU A 535 -33.34 16.35 -12.12
C LEU A 535 -33.36 16.46 -10.59
N GLU A 536 -34.50 16.16 -9.97
CA GLU A 536 -34.64 16.11 -8.52
C GLU A 536 -34.45 14.69 -7.99
N LEU A 537 -33.59 14.57 -6.98
CA LEU A 537 -33.48 13.40 -6.11
C LEU A 537 -34.20 13.72 -4.79
N SER A 538 -35.23 12.94 -4.50
CA SER A 538 -36.07 13.09 -3.31
C SER A 538 -36.10 11.80 -2.51
N ASP A 539 -36.36 11.88 -1.20
CA ASP A 539 -36.67 10.70 -0.42
C ASP A 539 -37.91 10.03 -1.04
N ALA A 540 -37.92 8.69 -1.17
CA ALA A 540 -39.11 7.97 -1.63
C ALA A 540 -40.32 8.47 -0.86
N SER A 541 -41.29 9.05 -1.56
CA SER A 541 -42.46 9.64 -0.94
C SER A 541 -43.07 8.63 0.02
N ILE A 542 -43.16 8.99 1.30
CA ILE A 542 -44.17 8.42 2.19
C ILE A 542 -45.50 8.80 1.53
N GLY A 543 -45.97 7.92 0.64
CA GLY A 543 -47.23 8.08 -0.04
C GLY A 543 -48.29 8.35 1.00
N THR A 544 -48.97 9.46 0.83
CA THR A 544 -50.19 9.91 1.51
C THR A 544 -50.97 8.70 2.04
N ARG A 545 -50.81 8.39 3.34
CA ARG A 545 -51.77 7.52 4.03
C ARG A 545 -53.08 8.29 3.95
N ALA A 546 -53.96 7.82 3.06
CA ALA A 546 -55.37 8.20 3.08
C ALA A 546 -55.83 8.13 4.53
N THR A 547 -56.28 9.27 5.05
CA THR A 547 -56.96 9.37 6.33
C THR A 547 -58.05 8.29 6.34
N PRO A 548 -58.05 7.35 7.30
CA PRO A 548 -59.16 6.44 7.41
C PRO A 548 -60.41 7.26 7.77
N SER A 549 -61.43 7.20 6.93
CA SER A 549 -62.78 7.64 7.28
C SER A 549 -63.21 7.03 8.61
N PRO A 550 -63.93 7.75 9.47
CA PRO A 550 -64.38 7.23 10.75
C PRO A 550 -65.35 6.07 10.51
N THR A 551 -64.94 4.87 10.92
CA THR A 551 -65.77 3.67 10.95
C THR A 551 -66.96 3.89 11.89
N THR A 552 -68.16 3.81 11.33
CA THR A 552 -69.42 3.62 12.06
C THR A 552 -69.37 2.32 12.87
N GLU A 553 -69.85 2.40 14.11
CA GLU A 553 -70.08 1.28 15.04
C GLU A 553 -70.92 0.16 14.41
N PRO A 554 -70.69 -1.11 14.77
CA PRO A 554 -71.63 -2.18 14.47
C PRO A 554 -72.64 -2.32 15.62
N THR A 555 -73.91 -2.06 15.31
CA THR A 555 -75.04 -2.67 16.01
C THR A 555 -75.17 -4.14 15.62
N THR A 556 -75.25 -4.97 16.66
CA THR A 556 -75.76 -6.36 16.76
C THR A 556 -75.05 -7.48 16.04
#